data_AF-A0A972THC5-F1
#
_entry.id   AF-A0A972THC5-F1
#
_cell.length_a   1.000
_cell.length_b   1.000
_cell.length_c   1.000
_cell.angle_alpha   90.00
_cell.angle_beta   90.00
_cell.angle_gamma   90.00
#
_symmetry.space_group_name_H-M   'P 1'
#
loop_
_entity.id
_entity.type
_entity.pdbx_description
1 polymer ?
#
loop_
_entity_poly.entity_id
_entity_poly.type
_entity_poly.pdbx_seq_one_letter_code
_entity_poly.pdbx_strand_id
1 'polypeptide(L)'
;MKTVYPRHGFISLYIIFILSLLVLVSCGEAPEETGGSITLTANPTSIPADGYSSSIITATVCNSSGDPVAYGTTVTFTTDLGSFSGSASISVSTLDDTGVVTVSLIAGTTSGRATVTAESNNVTQAVI
;
A
#
# COMPACT_ATOMS: atom_id res chain seq x y z
N MET A 1 -21.84 -11.31 43.65
CA MET A 1 -23.04 -11.64 42.86
C MET A 1 -23.84 -10.37 42.65
N LYS A 2 -24.11 -9.96 41.40
CA LYS A 2 -24.74 -8.68 41.03
C LYS A 2 -26.27 -8.79 41.09
N THR A 3 -26.92 -7.78 41.66
CA THR A 3 -28.37 -7.59 41.69
C THR A 3 -28.81 -6.54 40.65
N VAL A 4 -30.02 -6.70 40.12
CA VAL A 4 -30.64 -6.05 38.95
C VAL A 4 -31.42 -4.77 39.31
N TYR A 5 -31.65 -3.87 38.32
CA TYR A 5 -32.88 -3.09 37.93
C TYR A 5 -32.55 -1.68 37.38
N PRO A 6 -33.42 -0.93 36.63
CA PRO A 6 -34.59 -1.26 35.77
C PRO A 6 -34.63 -0.51 34.39
N ARG A 7 -35.73 -0.69 33.63
CA ARG A 7 -36.11 -0.05 32.35
C ARG A 7 -36.74 1.34 32.56
N HIS A 8 -36.51 2.31 31.65
CA HIS A 8 -37.34 3.48 31.20
C HIS A 8 -36.37 4.44 30.46
N GLY A 9 -36.40 4.64 29.14
CA GLY A 9 -37.36 5.46 28.39
C GLY A 9 -36.96 6.96 28.46
N PHE A 10 -36.82 7.63 27.30
CA PHE A 10 -36.59 9.09 27.07
C PHE A 10 -35.13 9.60 27.01
N ILE A 11 -34.64 9.86 25.78
CA ILE A 11 -33.58 10.86 25.53
C ILE A 11 -34.13 11.83 24.48
N SER A 12 -34.38 13.06 24.93
CA SER A 12 -34.92 14.19 24.17
C SER A 12 -33.88 15.32 24.15
N LEU A 13 -33.46 15.69 22.94
CA LEU A 13 -33.24 17.04 22.39
C LEU A 13 -32.15 18.00 22.94
N TYR A 14 -31.50 18.68 21.98
CA TYR A 14 -30.59 19.85 22.00
C TYR A 14 -29.13 19.58 22.42
N ILE A 15 -28.09 19.92 21.62
CA ILE A 15 -27.71 21.28 21.20
C ILE A 15 -26.96 21.28 19.83
N ILE A 16 -27.23 22.36 19.08
CA ILE A 16 -26.80 22.75 17.73
C ILE A 16 -25.30 23.14 17.69
N PHE A 17 -24.58 22.77 16.62
CA PHE A 17 -23.56 23.63 15.98
C PHE A 17 -23.33 23.19 14.52
N ILE A 18 -24.26 23.56 13.65
CA ILE A 18 -24.08 23.51 12.19
C ILE A 18 -23.12 24.63 11.82
N LEU A 19 -21.84 24.29 11.67
CA LEU A 19 -20.85 25.13 11.00
C LEU A 19 -19.69 24.26 10.48
N SER A 20 -19.89 23.57 9.36
CA SER A 20 -18.76 23.25 8.48
C SER A 20 -19.27 22.98 7.07
N LEU A 21 -19.13 24.02 6.26
CA LEU A 21 -18.62 23.97 4.90
C LEU A 21 -19.23 22.87 3.99
N LEU A 22 -20.16 23.32 3.16
CA LEU A 22 -20.42 22.86 1.80
C LEU A 22 -19.37 21.85 1.27
N VAL A 23 -19.55 20.55 1.53
CA VAL A 23 -18.95 19.54 0.66
C VAL A 23 -19.99 19.30 -0.43
N LEU A 24 -20.03 20.23 -1.40
CA LEU A 24 -20.24 19.75 -2.76
C LEU A 24 -19.09 18.78 -2.98
N VAL A 25 -19.31 17.49 -2.75
CA VAL A 25 -18.51 16.48 -3.43
C VAL A 25 -18.89 16.71 -4.89
N SER A 26 -18.12 17.60 -5.52
CA SER A 26 -18.18 17.83 -6.94
C SER A 26 -17.96 16.45 -7.54
N CYS A 27 -18.98 15.97 -8.24
CA CYS A 27 -18.86 14.80 -9.09
C CYS A 27 -17.59 15.01 -9.93
N GLY A 28 -16.68 14.09 -9.74
CA GLY A 28 -15.32 14.11 -10.22
C GLY A 28 -14.73 12.76 -9.89
N GLU A 29 -15.49 11.69 -10.15
CA GLU A 29 -14.86 10.47 -10.65
C GLU A 29 -14.12 10.96 -11.90
N ALA A 30 -12.84 11.34 -11.72
CA ALA A 30 -11.92 11.35 -12.84
C ALA A 30 -12.11 10.00 -13.52
N PRO A 31 -11.98 9.91 -14.86
CA PRO A 31 -11.83 8.58 -15.43
C PRO A 31 -10.78 7.89 -14.57
N GLU A 32 -11.13 6.75 -13.97
CA GLU A 32 -10.14 5.73 -13.68
C GLU A 32 -9.55 5.49 -15.06
N GLU A 33 -8.55 6.32 -15.41
CA GLU A 33 -7.69 6.12 -16.54
C GLU A 33 -7.34 4.66 -16.36
N THR A 34 -7.78 3.82 -17.29
CA THR A 34 -7.36 2.44 -17.41
C THR A 34 -5.84 2.49 -17.63
N GLY A 35 -5.11 2.94 -16.62
CA GLY A 35 -3.68 2.99 -16.52
C GLY A 35 -3.22 1.60 -16.17
N GLY A 36 -1.91 1.40 -16.15
CA GLY A 36 -1.37 0.09 -15.85
C GLY A 36 -1.86 -0.50 -14.53
N SER A 37 -1.53 -1.77 -14.31
CA SER A 37 -1.75 -2.45 -13.03
C SER A 37 -0.42 -2.93 -12.47
N ILE A 38 -0.27 -2.91 -11.14
CA ILE A 38 0.86 -3.53 -10.47
C ILE A 38 0.32 -4.66 -9.59
N THR A 39 0.81 -5.89 -9.80
CA THR A 39 0.66 -6.99 -8.85
C THR A 39 1.90 -7.07 -7.99
N LEU A 40 1.77 -6.93 -6.67
CA LEU A 40 2.88 -6.91 -5.73
C LEU A 40 2.77 -8.07 -4.74
N THR A 41 3.86 -8.83 -4.59
CA THR A 41 3.92 -9.98 -3.67
C THR A 41 5.21 -9.98 -2.87
N ALA A 42 5.15 -10.55 -1.66
CA ALA A 42 6.29 -10.73 -0.77
C ALA A 42 6.47 -12.21 -0.42
N ASN A 43 7.69 -12.72 -0.50
CA ASN A 43 8.01 -14.10 -0.14
C ASN A 43 9.38 -14.22 0.54
N PRO A 44 9.43 -14.60 1.84
CA PRO A 44 8.28 -14.86 2.74
C PRO A 44 7.55 -13.58 3.17
N THR A 45 6.27 -13.67 3.56
CA THR A 45 5.48 -12.53 4.08
C THR A 45 5.79 -12.17 5.54
N SER A 46 6.64 -12.94 6.21
CA SER A 46 7.07 -12.67 7.58
C SER A 46 8.52 -13.09 7.74
N ILE A 47 9.33 -12.21 8.32
CA ILE A 47 10.75 -12.42 8.59
C ILE A 47 11.10 -11.97 10.01
N PRO A 48 12.10 -12.57 10.66
CA PRO A 48 12.62 -12.10 11.94
C PRO A 48 13.16 -10.66 11.82
N ALA A 49 12.88 -9.82 12.82
CA ALA A 49 13.46 -8.48 12.94
C ALA A 49 14.88 -8.53 13.55
N ASP A 50 15.79 -9.22 12.86
CA ASP A 50 17.18 -9.47 13.30
C ASP A 50 18.23 -8.55 12.64
N GLY A 51 17.81 -7.68 11.71
CA GLY A 51 18.69 -6.81 10.94
C GLY A 51 19.34 -7.44 9.71
N TYR A 52 19.07 -8.72 9.41
CA TYR A 52 19.75 -9.46 8.33
C TYR A 52 18.82 -10.34 7.49
N SER A 53 17.74 -10.87 8.08
CA SER A 53 16.72 -11.66 7.40
C SER A 53 16.08 -10.85 6.26
N SER A 54 15.69 -11.53 5.18
CA SER A 54 15.17 -10.86 3.98
C SER A 54 13.92 -11.50 3.39
N SER A 55 13.13 -10.68 2.69
CA SER A 55 11.98 -11.08 1.90
C SER A 55 12.16 -10.61 0.46
N ILE A 56 11.82 -11.48 -0.50
CA ILE A 56 11.83 -11.15 -1.92
C ILE A 56 10.49 -10.48 -2.23
N ILE A 57 10.55 -9.24 -2.69
CA ILE A 57 9.39 -8.50 -3.20
C ILE A 57 9.39 -8.61 -4.71
N THR A 58 8.28 -9.06 -5.28
CA THR A 58 8.09 -9.18 -6.74
C THR A 58 6.94 -8.30 -7.17
N ALA A 59 7.22 -7.38 -8.10
CA ALA A 59 6.23 -6.58 -8.79
C ALA A 59 6.07 -7.07 -10.23
N THR A 60 4.83 -7.27 -10.67
CA THR A 60 4.48 -7.48 -12.08
C THR A 60 3.66 -6.29 -12.55
N VAL A 61 4.19 -5.54 -13.52
CA VAL A 61 3.59 -4.32 -14.02
C VAL A 61 3.05 -4.56 -15.43
N CYS A 62 1.76 -4.28 -15.60
CA CYS A 62 1.08 -4.30 -16.90
C CYS A 62 0.68 -2.88 -17.29
N ASN A 63 0.55 -2.63 -18.59
CA ASN A 63 0.02 -1.40 -19.15
C ASN A 63 -1.52 -1.38 -19.15
N SER A 64 -2.08 -0.31 -19.70
CA SER A 64 -3.54 -0.08 -19.84
C SER A 64 -4.30 -1.17 -20.60
N SER A 65 -3.62 -1.89 -21.49
CA SER A 65 -4.19 -2.97 -22.30
C SER A 65 -4.12 -4.33 -21.60
N GLY A 66 -3.50 -4.40 -20.42
CA GLY A 66 -3.26 -5.63 -19.67
C GLY A 66 -1.99 -6.38 -20.07
N ASP A 67 -1.25 -5.88 -21.07
CA ASP A 67 0.03 -6.46 -21.49
C ASP A 67 1.15 -6.02 -20.55
N PRO A 68 2.20 -6.83 -20.35
CA PRO A 68 3.37 -6.41 -19.59
C PRO A 68 3.99 -5.11 -20.11
N VAL A 69 4.57 -4.32 -19.21
CA VAL A 69 5.33 -3.13 -19.61
C VAL A 69 6.63 -3.51 -20.33
N ALA A 70 7.09 -2.65 -21.23
CA ALA A 70 8.29 -2.86 -22.03
C ALA A 70 9.57 -2.80 -21.17
N TYR A 71 10.65 -3.34 -21.72
CA TYR A 71 12.02 -3.21 -21.23
C TYR A 71 12.37 -1.77 -20.83
N GLY A 72 13.07 -1.61 -19.70
CA GLY A 72 13.52 -0.32 -19.21
C GLY A 72 12.46 0.49 -18.46
N THR A 73 11.26 -0.05 -18.22
CA THR A 73 10.23 0.62 -17.42
C THR A 73 10.64 0.65 -15.96
N THR A 74 10.70 1.85 -15.38
CA THR A 74 11.11 2.06 -13.98
C THR A 74 9.98 1.77 -13.00
N VAL A 75 10.31 1.04 -11.95
CA VAL A 75 9.48 0.77 -10.78
C VAL A 75 10.21 1.25 -9.53
N THR A 76 9.55 2.10 -8.75
CA THR A 76 10.07 2.61 -7.49
C THR A 76 9.42 1.87 -6.33
N PHE A 77 10.25 1.27 -5.48
CA PHE A 77 9.83 0.61 -4.26
C PHE A 77 10.12 1.53 -3.07
N THR A 78 9.22 1.54 -2.09
CA THR A 78 9.37 2.20 -0.80
C THR A 78 8.90 1.29 0.32
N THR A 79 9.50 1.42 1.51
CA THR A 79 9.11 0.68 2.71
C THR A 79 9.09 1.60 3.92
N ASP A 80 8.17 1.34 4.86
CA ASP A 80 8.10 2.04 6.15
C ASP A 80 9.00 1.39 7.22
N LEU A 81 9.35 0.12 7.05
CA LEU A 81 10.17 -0.67 7.96
C LEU A 81 11.15 -1.56 7.19
N GLY A 82 12.37 -1.70 7.69
CA GLY A 82 13.44 -2.39 6.97
C GLY A 82 14.11 -1.50 5.91
N SER A 83 14.78 -2.11 4.94
CA SER A 83 15.46 -1.36 3.87
C SER A 83 15.69 -2.18 2.61
N PHE A 84 15.83 -1.48 1.49
CA PHE A 84 16.37 -1.97 0.22
C PHE A 84 17.81 -1.49 0.09
N SER A 85 18.77 -2.40 0.22
CA SER A 85 20.21 -2.07 0.13
C SER A 85 20.64 -0.91 1.06
N GLY A 86 20.04 -0.81 2.25
CA GLY A 86 20.33 0.24 3.24
C GLY A 86 19.50 1.53 3.11
N SER A 87 18.62 1.63 2.11
CA SER A 87 17.73 2.78 1.90
C SER A 87 16.27 2.38 2.04
N ALA A 88 15.39 3.29 2.47
CA ALA A 88 13.95 3.04 2.52
C ALA A 88 13.27 3.03 1.13
N SER A 89 14.01 3.42 0.09
CA SER A 89 13.53 3.48 -1.28
C SER A 89 14.58 3.01 -2.27
N ILE A 90 14.14 2.37 -3.35
CA ILE A 90 14.98 1.98 -4.48
C ILE A 90 14.16 2.07 -5.77
N SER A 91 14.79 2.50 -6.87
CA SER A 91 14.20 2.44 -8.21
C SER A 91 14.98 1.44 -9.05
N VAL A 92 14.26 0.60 -9.78
CA VAL A 92 14.79 -0.47 -10.63
C VAL A 92 13.97 -0.52 -11.91
N SER A 93 14.63 -0.84 -13.03
CA SER A 93 13.96 -0.96 -14.32
C SER A 93 13.75 -2.41 -14.70
N THR A 94 12.68 -2.71 -15.46
CA THR A 94 12.49 -4.03 -16.06
C THR A 94 13.67 -4.40 -16.95
N LEU A 95 14.14 -5.65 -16.83
CA LEU A 95 15.28 -6.18 -17.58
C LEU A 95 14.87 -6.85 -18.90
N ASP A 96 13.57 -7.02 -19.11
CA ASP A 96 12.94 -7.60 -20.28
C ASP A 96 11.50 -7.08 -20.43
N ASP A 97 10.77 -7.61 -21.42
CA ASP A 97 9.37 -7.27 -21.70
C ASP A 97 8.37 -8.13 -20.90
N THR A 98 8.78 -8.78 -19.81
CA THR A 98 7.86 -9.55 -18.95
C THR A 98 7.13 -8.67 -17.93
N GLY A 99 7.56 -7.42 -17.77
CA GLY A 99 7.02 -6.50 -16.78
C GLY A 99 7.34 -6.88 -15.33
N VAL A 100 8.20 -7.88 -15.09
CA VAL A 100 8.53 -8.37 -13.76
C VAL A 100 9.79 -7.69 -13.22
N VAL A 101 9.72 -7.25 -11.96
CA VAL A 101 10.85 -6.69 -11.22
C VAL A 101 10.88 -7.25 -9.81
N THR A 102 12.09 -7.56 -9.33
CA THR A 102 12.31 -8.12 -7.99
C THR A 102 13.29 -7.28 -7.17
N VAL A 103 12.98 -7.06 -5.89
CA VAL A 103 13.88 -6.42 -4.92
C VAL A 103 13.93 -7.23 -3.62
N SER A 104 15.02 -7.09 -2.86
CA SER A 104 15.16 -7.74 -1.54
C SER A 104 14.90 -6.73 -0.44
N LEU A 105 13.83 -6.93 0.33
CA LEU A 105 13.59 -6.21 1.58
C LEU A 105 14.40 -6.86 2.69
N ILE A 106 15.25 -6.09 3.36
CA ILE A 106 16.02 -6.54 4.52
C ILE A 106 15.32 -6.04 5.79
N ALA A 107 15.08 -6.94 6.74
CA ALA A 107 14.46 -6.62 8.01
C ALA A 107 15.30 -5.61 8.81
N GLY A 108 14.62 -4.71 9.54
CA GLY A 108 15.25 -3.94 10.61
C GLY A 108 15.38 -4.75 11.89
N THR A 109 15.77 -4.08 12.98
CA THR A 109 15.79 -4.65 14.34
C THR A 109 14.54 -4.32 15.16
N THR A 110 13.65 -3.48 14.61
CA THR A 110 12.38 -3.12 15.24
C THR A 110 11.30 -4.06 14.72
N SER A 111 10.61 -4.74 15.62
CA SER A 111 9.47 -5.59 15.26
C SER A 111 8.26 -4.74 14.85
N GLY A 112 7.57 -5.14 13.78
CA GLY A 112 6.42 -4.41 13.26
C GLY A 112 5.90 -5.02 11.96
N ARG A 113 4.88 -4.38 11.39
CA ARG A 113 4.40 -4.66 10.03
C ARG A 113 5.15 -3.75 9.08
N ALA A 114 5.83 -4.33 8.10
CA ALA A 114 6.47 -3.57 7.03
C ALA A 114 5.49 -3.45 5.86
N THR A 115 5.19 -2.24 5.42
CA THR A 115 4.40 -1.99 4.22
C THR A 115 5.35 -1.65 3.09
N VAL A 116 5.37 -2.48 2.05
CA VAL A 116 6.12 -2.19 0.82
C VAL A 116 5.16 -1.64 -0.22
N THR A 117 5.50 -0.48 -0.77
CA THR A 117 4.76 0.16 -1.86
C THR A 117 5.60 0.16 -3.12
N ALA A 118 5.02 -0.25 -4.24
CA ALA A 118 5.60 -0.16 -5.57
C ALA A 118 4.83 0.85 -6.40
N GLU A 119 5.55 1.72 -7.11
CA GLU A 119 5.00 2.75 -7.98
C GLU A 119 5.64 2.69 -9.37
N SER A 120 4.83 2.77 -10.42
CA SER A 120 5.30 2.90 -11.81
C SER A 120 4.27 3.65 -12.64
N ASN A 121 4.70 4.67 -13.38
CA ASN A 121 3.83 5.47 -14.27
C ASN A 121 2.52 5.95 -13.60
N ASN A 122 2.60 6.44 -12.35
CA ASN A 122 1.49 6.87 -11.50
C ASN A 122 0.52 5.75 -11.06
N VAL A 123 0.86 4.48 -11.30
CA VAL A 123 0.16 3.32 -10.73
C VAL A 123 0.89 2.92 -9.47
N THR A 124 0.15 2.70 -8.38
CA THR A 124 0.71 2.34 -7.07
C THR A 124 0.03 1.09 -6.52
N GLN A 125 0.82 0.19 -5.95
CA GLN A 125 0.33 -0.99 -5.23
C GLN A 125 1.13 -1.20 -3.95
N ALA A 126 0.50 -1.70 -2.89
CA ALA A 126 1.17 -2.03 -1.63
C ALA A 126 0.93 -3.48 -1.19
N VAL A 127 1.86 -4.01 -0.40
CA VAL A 127 1.80 -5.33 0.27
C VAL A 127 2.35 -5.20 1.70
N ILE A 128 1.92 -6.10 2.59
CA ILE A 128 2.34 -6.20 4.00
C ILE A 128 3.00 -7.56 4.23
#